data_AF-A0A2U2Z1X3-F1
#
_entry.id   AF-A0A2U2Z1X3-F1
#
_cell.length_a   1.000
_cell.length_b   1.000
_cell.length_c   1.000
_cell.angle_alpha   90.00
_cell.angle_beta   90.00
_cell.angle_gamma   90.00
#
_symmetry.space_group_name_H-M   'P 1'
#
loop_
_entity.id
_entity.type
_entity.pdbx_description
1 polymer ?
#
loop_
_entity_poly.entity_id
_entity_poly.type
_entity_poly.pdbx_seq_one_letter_code
_entity_poly.pdbx_strand_id
1 'polypeptide(L)'
;MTTEITRHSLSAGLDAEQFAEQLASDLTDEINDLEDSSELIDFAFSSGVMNLRAHCVNDPQAEAVETWEAAVNAMQLGSALFAVTAKSEGTVECRINGKVRALRATGPLSTARAGTWLNAFWLAVICREPERMTQLCEVPLERLRAPEGQYDEYIYHWVDTLQTYWLRRPGLVEKLTAAVQMSDPAVARIAPRDLLQGILYPPINLFYHFVRRDVEGFSPALEEALKLHRAYWTLTEERQKDIDGAIALGPLAIACWAYDGHLPIEVESDYLPQHLLQHDWLGEFPT
;
A
#
# COMPACT_ATOMS: atom_id res chain seq x y z
N MET A 1 -17.34 21.20 3.43
CA MET A 1 -16.28 22.24 3.57
C MET A 1 -15.00 21.44 3.60
N THR A 2 -14.06 21.68 2.68
CA THR A 2 -12.84 20.86 2.62
C THR A 2 -11.98 21.09 3.86
N THR A 3 -11.63 20.01 4.57
CA THR A 3 -10.71 20.06 5.72
C THR A 3 -9.28 19.79 5.26
N GLU A 4 -8.33 20.65 5.64
CA GLU A 4 -6.92 20.46 5.36
C GLU A 4 -6.21 19.76 6.54
N ILE A 5 -5.48 18.67 6.27
CA ILE A 5 -4.66 17.95 7.25
C ILE A 5 -3.19 17.98 6.81
N THR A 6 -2.40 18.86 7.42
CA THR A 6 -0.96 18.98 7.11
C THR A 6 -0.17 17.78 7.63
N ARG A 7 0.78 17.30 6.81
CA ARG A 7 1.75 16.26 7.21
C ARG A 7 2.71 16.76 8.28
N HIS A 8 3.20 15.84 9.11
CA HIS A 8 4.25 16.15 10.07
C HIS A 8 5.56 16.51 9.34
N SER A 9 6.40 17.32 9.98
CA SER A 9 7.64 17.81 9.37
C SER A 9 8.62 16.66 9.10
N LEU A 10 8.72 16.25 7.83
CA LEU A 10 9.86 15.50 7.32
C LEU A 10 10.80 16.47 6.60
N SER A 11 12.11 16.23 6.70
CA SER A 11 13.11 17.07 6.05
C SER A 11 12.98 16.96 4.52
N ALA A 12 12.52 18.04 3.88
CA ALA A 12 12.43 18.19 2.43
C ALA A 12 13.45 19.22 1.91
N GLY A 13 13.69 19.25 0.61
CA GLY A 13 14.63 20.16 -0.06
C GLY A 13 15.82 19.43 -0.69
N LEU A 14 16.86 20.16 -1.11
CA LEU A 14 17.95 19.62 -1.95
C LEU A 14 18.58 18.31 -1.44
N ASP A 15 18.82 18.18 -0.13
CA ASP A 15 19.40 16.95 0.43
C ASP A 15 18.42 15.76 0.31
N ALA A 16 17.12 16.01 0.46
CA ALA A 16 16.07 15.00 0.31
C ALA A 16 15.77 14.69 -1.17
N GLU A 17 15.93 15.67 -2.07
CA GLU A 17 15.86 15.44 -3.53
C GLU A 17 17.01 14.56 -3.99
N GLN A 18 18.26 14.88 -3.60
CA GLN A 18 19.43 14.03 -3.89
C GLN A 18 19.28 12.63 -3.31
N PHE A 19 18.68 12.51 -2.13
CA PHE A 19 18.39 11.21 -1.53
C PHE A 19 17.37 10.40 -2.36
N ALA A 20 16.30 11.03 -2.83
CA ALA A 20 15.31 10.38 -3.71
C ALA A 20 15.93 9.97 -5.05
N GLU A 21 16.75 10.83 -5.66
CA GLU A 21 17.48 10.51 -6.90
C GLU A 21 18.44 9.33 -6.71
N GLN A 22 19.16 9.28 -5.58
CA GLN A 22 20.03 8.15 -5.25
C GLN A 22 19.24 6.85 -5.10
N LEU A 23 18.11 6.88 -4.37
CA LEU A 23 17.23 5.70 -4.23
C LEU A 23 16.67 5.24 -5.58
N ALA A 24 16.31 6.16 -6.47
CA ALA A 24 15.83 5.82 -7.81
C ALA A 24 16.92 5.16 -8.67
N SER A 25 18.17 5.63 -8.56
CA SER A 25 19.32 5.02 -9.21
C SER A 25 19.58 3.62 -8.67
N ASP A 26 19.66 3.47 -7.35
CA ASP A 26 19.93 2.18 -6.69
C ASP A 26 18.83 1.16 -7.02
N LEU A 27 17.56 1.58 -6.98
CA LEU A 27 16.42 0.75 -7.37
C LEU A 27 16.50 0.30 -8.84
N THR A 28 16.99 1.16 -9.73
CA THR A 28 17.14 0.80 -11.15
C THR A 28 18.19 -0.31 -11.32
N ASP A 29 19.29 -0.25 -10.58
CA ASP A 29 20.32 -1.28 -10.58
C ASP A 29 19.77 -2.59 -9.98
N GLU A 30 19.07 -2.52 -8.84
CA GLU A 30 18.38 -3.68 -8.25
C GLU A 30 17.41 -4.34 -9.24
N ILE A 31 16.58 -3.55 -9.92
CA ILE A 31 15.62 -4.03 -10.93
C ILE A 31 16.33 -4.71 -12.10
N ASN A 32 17.49 -4.20 -12.51
CA ASN A 32 18.27 -4.77 -13.60
C ASN A 32 18.84 -6.15 -13.24
N ASP A 33 19.22 -6.35 -11.99
CA ASP A 33 19.80 -7.60 -11.50
C ASP A 33 18.76 -8.71 -11.24
N LEU A 34 17.46 -8.39 -11.21
CA LEU A 34 16.39 -9.35 -10.89
C LEU A 34 16.28 -10.55 -11.87
N GLU A 35 16.68 -10.39 -13.13
CA GLU A 35 16.65 -11.51 -14.11
C GLU A 35 17.68 -12.59 -13.75
N ASP A 36 18.77 -12.21 -13.08
CA ASP A 36 19.82 -13.11 -12.60
C ASP A 36 19.61 -13.52 -11.12
N SER A 37 19.02 -12.64 -10.30
CA SER A 37 18.86 -12.80 -8.84
C SER A 37 17.40 -12.57 -8.39
N SER A 38 16.46 -13.34 -8.92
CA SER A 38 15.02 -13.16 -8.65
C SER A 38 14.64 -13.34 -7.17
N GLU A 39 15.47 -13.99 -6.36
CA GLU A 39 15.30 -14.11 -4.92
C GLU A 39 15.40 -12.77 -4.16
N LEU A 40 15.96 -11.72 -4.77
CA LEU A 40 16.07 -10.38 -4.19
C LEU A 40 14.83 -9.49 -4.45
N ILE A 41 13.76 -10.05 -5.02
CA ILE A 41 12.55 -9.31 -5.39
C ILE A 41 11.86 -8.63 -4.19
N ASP A 42 11.95 -9.20 -2.99
CA ASP A 42 11.37 -8.62 -1.78
C ASP A 42 12.16 -7.41 -1.27
N PHE A 43 13.50 -7.46 -1.41
CA PHE A 43 14.38 -6.32 -1.19
C PHE A 43 14.07 -5.20 -2.18
N ALA A 44 14.06 -5.51 -3.48
CA ALA A 44 13.72 -4.53 -4.52
C ALA A 44 12.32 -3.92 -4.31
N PHE A 45 11.33 -4.73 -3.91
CA PHE A 45 10.01 -4.19 -3.57
C PHE A 45 10.06 -3.20 -2.39
N SER A 46 10.82 -3.52 -1.35
CA SER A 46 11.00 -2.64 -0.19
C SER A 46 11.69 -1.32 -0.59
N SER A 47 12.75 -1.39 -1.40
CA SER A 47 13.41 -0.23 -2.00
C SER A 47 12.46 0.59 -2.86
N GLY A 48 11.59 -0.04 -3.66
CA GLY A 48 10.57 0.63 -4.46
C GLY A 48 9.56 1.42 -3.62
N VAL A 49 9.07 0.83 -2.54
CA VAL A 49 8.16 1.53 -1.60
C VAL A 49 8.87 2.70 -0.92
N MET A 50 10.13 2.51 -0.53
CA MET A 50 10.94 3.57 0.07
C MET A 50 11.20 4.73 -0.91
N ASN A 51 11.49 4.41 -2.17
CA ASN A 51 11.67 5.38 -3.24
C ASN A 51 10.40 6.24 -3.44
N LEU A 52 9.22 5.60 -3.54
CA LEU A 52 7.95 6.32 -3.60
C LEU A 52 7.77 7.28 -2.41
N ARG A 53 8.03 6.81 -1.19
CA ARG A 53 7.92 7.66 0.02
C ARG A 53 8.87 8.85 -0.05
N ALA A 54 10.09 8.66 -0.53
CA ALA A 54 11.07 9.73 -0.70
C ALA A 54 10.63 10.79 -1.71
N HIS A 55 10.08 10.37 -2.86
CA HIS A 55 9.48 11.29 -3.81
C HIS A 55 8.32 12.08 -3.19
N CYS A 56 7.41 11.43 -2.46
CA CYS A 56 6.30 12.12 -1.78
C CYS A 56 6.74 13.06 -0.63
N VAL A 57 7.98 12.97 -0.14
CA VAL A 57 8.50 13.97 0.82
C VAL A 57 8.72 15.31 0.13
N ASN A 58 9.28 15.31 -1.09
CA ASN A 58 9.61 16.52 -1.86
C ASN A 58 8.44 16.98 -2.74
N ASP A 59 7.62 16.04 -3.20
CA ASP A 59 6.44 16.26 -4.03
C ASP A 59 5.20 15.68 -3.32
N PRO A 60 4.68 16.35 -2.27
CA PRO A 60 3.60 15.83 -1.43
C PRO A 60 2.25 15.69 -2.16
N GLN A 61 2.08 16.36 -3.30
CA GLN A 61 0.86 16.26 -4.11
C GLN A 61 0.99 15.23 -5.24
N ALA A 62 2.20 14.71 -5.49
CA ALA A 62 2.55 13.83 -6.61
C ALA A 62 2.33 14.49 -7.98
N GLU A 63 2.63 15.79 -8.10
CA GLU A 63 2.52 16.54 -9.36
C GLU A 63 3.63 16.17 -10.34
N ALA A 64 4.79 15.74 -9.84
CA ALA A 64 5.92 15.34 -10.67
C ALA A 64 5.72 13.93 -11.25
N VAL A 65 6.13 13.77 -12.50
CA VAL A 65 6.03 12.50 -13.22
C VAL A 65 6.87 11.40 -12.55
N GLU A 66 8.00 11.77 -11.96
CA GLU A 66 8.91 10.89 -11.25
C GLU A 66 8.25 10.26 -10.01
N THR A 67 7.36 11.00 -9.33
CA THR A 67 6.58 10.47 -8.20
C THR A 67 5.60 9.40 -8.67
N TRP A 68 5.00 9.59 -9.85
CA TRP A 68 4.15 8.58 -10.48
C TRP A 68 4.94 7.35 -10.92
N GLU A 69 6.09 7.54 -11.57
CA GLU A 69 6.98 6.43 -11.95
C GLU A 69 7.43 5.61 -10.74
N ALA A 70 7.73 6.27 -9.62
CA ALA A 70 8.05 5.59 -8.36
C ALA A 70 6.87 4.75 -7.84
N ALA A 71 5.63 5.25 -7.94
CA ALA A 71 4.43 4.49 -7.56
C ALA A 71 4.23 3.26 -8.46
N VAL A 72 4.38 3.43 -9.77
CA VAL A 72 4.27 2.33 -10.76
C VAL A 72 5.36 1.28 -10.52
N ASN A 73 6.60 1.69 -10.27
CA ASN A 73 7.70 0.75 -10.00
C ASN A 73 7.47 -0.05 -8.72
N ALA A 74 7.06 0.60 -7.64
CA ALA A 74 6.71 -0.08 -6.38
C ALA A 74 5.56 -1.09 -6.59
N MET A 75 4.52 -0.69 -7.31
CA MET A 75 3.37 -1.54 -7.67
C MET A 75 3.80 -2.77 -8.50
N GLN A 76 4.64 -2.57 -9.51
CA GLN A 76 5.13 -3.62 -10.40
C GLN A 76 5.97 -4.65 -9.65
N LEU A 77 6.86 -4.19 -8.76
CA LEU A 77 7.68 -5.04 -7.90
C LEU A 77 6.84 -5.85 -6.91
N GLY A 78 5.86 -5.22 -6.26
CA GLY A 78 4.94 -5.91 -5.35
C GLY A 78 4.14 -7.01 -6.05
N SER A 79 3.66 -6.74 -7.26
CA SER A 79 2.98 -7.74 -8.09
C SER A 79 3.91 -8.89 -8.49
N ALA A 80 5.14 -8.54 -8.92
CA ALA A 80 6.14 -9.51 -9.34
C ALA A 80 6.55 -10.45 -8.19
N LEU A 81 6.72 -9.92 -6.96
CA LEU A 81 7.00 -10.70 -5.76
C LEU A 81 5.98 -11.83 -5.56
N PHE A 82 4.68 -11.53 -5.63
CA PHE A 82 3.65 -12.57 -5.47
C PHE A 82 3.55 -13.52 -6.66
N ALA A 83 3.91 -13.06 -7.86
CA ALA A 83 3.93 -13.89 -9.06
C ALA A 83 5.08 -14.91 -9.04
N VAL A 84 6.32 -14.49 -8.73
CA VAL A 84 7.49 -15.39 -8.68
C VAL A 84 7.45 -16.35 -7.50
N THR A 85 6.81 -15.96 -6.39
CA THR A 85 6.65 -16.84 -5.22
C THR A 85 5.47 -17.81 -5.34
N ALA A 86 4.64 -17.68 -6.38
CA ALA A 86 3.50 -18.57 -6.63
C ALA A 86 3.89 -19.94 -7.19
N LYS A 87 5.10 -20.06 -7.75
CA LYS A 87 5.62 -21.29 -8.33
C LYS A 87 7.02 -21.54 -7.77
N SER A 88 7.42 -22.81 -7.67
CA SER A 88 8.77 -23.19 -7.24
C SER A 88 9.75 -23.35 -8.40
N GLU A 89 9.24 -23.44 -9.64
CA GLU A 89 10.04 -23.70 -10.84
C GLU A 89 9.49 -22.92 -12.04
N GLY A 90 10.35 -22.75 -13.04
CA GLY A 90 10.05 -22.06 -14.28
C GLY A 90 10.31 -20.55 -14.21
N THR A 91 9.75 -19.84 -15.19
CA THR A 91 9.92 -18.41 -15.36
C THR A 91 8.56 -17.73 -15.35
N VAL A 92 8.51 -16.52 -14.81
CA VAL A 92 7.34 -15.64 -14.80
C VAL A 92 7.72 -14.37 -15.55
N GLU A 93 6.91 -14.00 -16.54
CA GLU A 93 7.07 -12.71 -17.22
C GLU A 93 6.43 -11.62 -16.39
N CYS A 94 7.25 -10.66 -15.94
CA CYS A 94 6.83 -9.53 -15.14
C CYS A 94 7.27 -8.24 -15.83
N ARG A 95 6.35 -7.30 -16.02
CA ARG A 95 6.74 -5.96 -16.48
C ARG A 95 7.10 -5.09 -15.29
N ILE A 96 8.34 -4.62 -15.27
CA ILE A 96 8.97 -3.84 -14.21
C ILE A 96 9.82 -2.74 -14.85
N ASN A 97 9.59 -1.49 -14.47
CA ASN A 97 10.26 -0.30 -14.98
C ASN A 97 10.25 -0.23 -16.51
N GLY A 98 9.04 -0.31 -17.10
CA GLY A 98 8.82 -0.23 -18.55
C GLY A 98 9.29 -1.43 -19.39
N LYS A 99 9.99 -2.42 -18.80
CA LYS A 99 10.53 -3.60 -19.50
C LYS A 99 9.79 -4.87 -19.07
N VAL A 100 9.45 -5.75 -20.03
CA VAL A 100 9.05 -7.13 -19.73
C VAL A 100 10.31 -7.94 -19.39
N ARG A 101 10.34 -8.50 -18.19
CA ARG A 101 11.48 -9.24 -17.61
C ARG A 101 11.07 -10.68 -17.34
N ALA A 102 11.99 -11.60 -17.60
CA ALA A 102 11.79 -13.03 -17.42
C ALA A 102 12.38 -13.48 -16.08
N LEU A 103 11.60 -13.39 -14.99
CA LEU A 103 12.08 -13.70 -13.64
C LEU A 103 11.96 -15.18 -13.33
N ARG A 104 12.94 -15.75 -12.63
CA ARG A 104 12.86 -17.15 -12.18
C ARG A 104 11.87 -17.26 -11.03
N ALA A 105 11.04 -18.29 -11.07
CA ALA A 105 10.19 -18.62 -9.95
C ALA A 105 11.06 -19.00 -8.74
N THR A 106 10.80 -18.38 -7.60
CA THR A 106 11.63 -18.52 -6.38
C THR A 106 11.05 -19.50 -5.37
N GLY A 107 9.77 -19.85 -5.53
CA GLY A 107 9.02 -20.56 -4.49
C GLY A 107 8.62 -19.64 -3.34
N PRO A 108 8.03 -20.20 -2.27
CA PRO A 108 7.58 -19.41 -1.13
C PRO A 108 8.73 -18.67 -0.45
N LEU A 109 8.64 -17.34 -0.40
CA LEU A 109 9.53 -16.50 0.40
C LEU A 109 8.89 -16.20 1.75
N SER A 110 9.70 -16.20 2.80
CA SER A 110 9.22 -15.87 4.14
C SER A 110 8.70 -14.44 4.23
N THR A 111 9.14 -13.51 3.38
CA THR A 111 8.71 -12.11 3.39
C THR A 111 7.38 -11.88 2.66
N ALA A 112 6.91 -12.82 1.83
CA ALA A 112 5.67 -12.73 1.07
C ALA A 112 4.42 -13.08 1.93
N ARG A 113 4.19 -12.30 3.01
CA ARG A 113 3.10 -12.51 3.99
C ARG A 113 1.99 -11.47 3.86
N ALA A 114 0.96 -11.59 4.70
CA ALA A 114 -0.22 -10.72 4.71
C ALA A 114 0.10 -9.21 4.75
N GLY A 115 1.08 -8.76 5.54
CA GLY A 115 1.47 -7.33 5.58
C GLY A 115 2.05 -6.84 4.24
N THR A 116 2.97 -7.61 3.66
CA THR A 116 3.56 -7.33 2.35
C THR A 116 2.52 -7.38 1.23
N TRP A 117 1.57 -8.31 1.33
CA TRP A 117 0.43 -8.41 0.42
C TRP A 117 -0.45 -7.17 0.48
N LEU A 118 -0.74 -6.65 1.67
CA LEU A 118 -1.52 -5.41 1.83
C LEU A 118 -0.82 -4.24 1.14
N ASN A 119 0.49 -4.07 1.33
CA ASN A 119 1.25 -3.01 0.65
C ASN A 119 1.19 -3.14 -0.88
N ALA A 120 1.43 -4.35 -1.41
CA ALA A 120 1.34 -4.61 -2.85
C ALA A 120 -0.08 -4.36 -3.40
N PHE A 121 -1.11 -4.75 -2.66
CA PHE A 121 -2.50 -4.55 -3.03
C PHE A 121 -2.89 -3.07 -2.99
N TRP A 122 -2.45 -2.30 -1.99
CA TRP A 122 -2.66 -0.86 -1.95
C TRP A 122 -2.03 -0.13 -3.12
N LEU A 123 -0.80 -0.49 -3.49
CA LEU A 123 -0.15 0.08 -4.66
C LEU A 123 -0.88 -0.26 -5.96
N ALA A 124 -1.38 -1.49 -6.11
CA ALA A 124 -2.20 -1.87 -7.25
C ALA A 124 -3.53 -1.09 -7.32
N VAL A 125 -4.15 -0.82 -6.17
CA VAL A 125 -5.35 0.04 -6.06
C VAL A 125 -5.02 1.48 -6.47
N ILE A 126 -3.94 2.06 -5.94
CA ILE A 126 -3.52 3.43 -6.21
C ILE A 126 -3.15 3.61 -7.69
N CYS A 127 -2.53 2.62 -8.33
CA CYS A 127 -2.24 2.67 -9.75
C CYS A 127 -3.40 2.23 -10.66
N ARG A 128 -4.56 1.84 -10.09
CA ARG A 128 -5.76 1.34 -10.80
C ARG A 128 -5.46 0.23 -11.79
N GLU A 129 -4.78 -0.81 -11.31
CA GLU A 129 -4.35 -1.95 -12.12
C GLU A 129 -5.22 -3.19 -11.85
N PRO A 130 -6.39 -3.34 -12.52
CA PRO A 130 -7.35 -4.38 -12.17
C PRO A 130 -6.83 -5.80 -12.40
N GLU A 131 -6.00 -6.03 -13.42
CA GLU A 131 -5.39 -7.34 -13.67
C GLU A 131 -4.49 -7.75 -12.50
N ARG A 132 -3.66 -6.82 -12.00
CA ARG A 132 -2.73 -7.06 -10.90
C ARG A 132 -3.46 -7.22 -9.57
N MET A 133 -4.48 -6.40 -9.33
CA MET A 133 -5.38 -6.59 -8.18
C MET A 133 -6.03 -7.98 -8.21
N THR A 134 -6.46 -8.45 -9.38
CA THR A 134 -7.04 -9.80 -9.54
C THR A 134 -6.02 -10.88 -9.22
N GLN A 135 -4.81 -10.79 -9.78
CA GLN A 135 -3.73 -11.74 -9.51
C GLN A 135 -3.37 -11.78 -8.02
N LEU A 136 -3.27 -10.63 -7.35
CA LEU A 136 -3.02 -10.55 -5.91
C LEU A 136 -4.14 -11.19 -5.10
N CYS A 137 -5.41 -10.96 -5.48
CA CYS A 137 -6.54 -11.56 -4.78
C CYS A 137 -6.72 -13.07 -5.02
N GLU A 138 -6.07 -13.63 -6.04
CA GLU A 138 -6.02 -15.08 -6.29
C GLU A 138 -4.99 -15.79 -5.40
N VAL A 139 -4.08 -15.08 -4.74
CA VAL A 139 -3.12 -15.68 -3.81
C VAL A 139 -3.88 -16.34 -2.64
N PRO A 140 -3.71 -17.66 -2.43
CA PRO A 140 -4.35 -18.37 -1.31
C PRO A 140 -4.00 -17.75 0.04
N LEU A 141 -5.00 -17.50 0.88
CA LEU A 141 -4.81 -16.90 2.21
C LEU A 141 -3.82 -17.69 3.08
N GLU A 142 -3.85 -19.02 3.00
CA GLU A 142 -2.92 -19.90 3.72
C GLU A 142 -1.44 -19.66 3.38
N ARG A 143 -1.13 -19.19 2.16
CA ARG A 143 0.23 -18.81 1.78
C ARG A 143 0.69 -17.50 2.43
N LEU A 144 -0.24 -16.65 2.84
CA LEU A 144 0.03 -15.35 3.45
C LEU A 144 0.21 -15.45 4.97
N ARG A 145 -0.09 -16.61 5.56
CA ARG A 145 0.03 -16.85 6.99
C ARG A 145 1.49 -16.82 7.45
N ALA A 146 1.74 -16.03 8.48
CA ALA A 146 2.97 -16.06 9.24
C ALA A 146 2.97 -17.25 10.23
N PRO A 147 4.14 -17.67 10.73
CA PRO A 147 4.21 -18.56 11.88
C PRO A 147 3.37 -18.06 13.07
N GLU A 148 2.88 -18.99 13.88
CA GLU A 148 2.03 -18.68 15.04
C GLU A 148 2.68 -17.63 15.95
N GLY A 149 1.88 -16.66 16.39
CA GLY A 149 2.32 -15.58 17.28
C GLY A 149 2.99 -14.38 16.60
N GLN A 150 3.13 -14.37 15.27
CA GLN A 150 3.70 -13.21 14.55
C GLN A 150 2.68 -12.15 14.12
N TYR A 151 1.43 -12.55 13.84
CA TYR A 151 0.35 -11.64 13.46
C TYR A 151 -0.92 -11.94 14.26
N ASP A 152 -1.66 -10.88 14.58
CA ASP A 152 -3.04 -11.00 15.05
C ASP A 152 -3.94 -11.50 13.91
N GLU A 153 -4.94 -12.32 14.23
CA GLU A 153 -5.82 -12.95 13.23
C GLU A 153 -6.64 -11.94 12.39
N TYR A 154 -6.83 -10.71 12.87
CA TYR A 154 -7.58 -9.69 12.13
C TYR A 154 -6.99 -9.43 10.74
N ILE A 155 -5.66 -9.54 10.58
CA ILE A 155 -5.00 -9.26 9.29
C ILE A 155 -5.45 -10.26 8.22
N TYR A 156 -5.68 -11.52 8.58
CA TYR A 156 -6.13 -12.55 7.65
C TYR A 156 -7.61 -12.36 7.29
N HIS A 157 -8.45 -12.00 8.27
CA HIS A 157 -9.83 -11.61 8.00
C HIS A 157 -9.90 -10.36 7.11
N TRP A 158 -8.96 -9.43 7.30
CA TRP A 158 -8.88 -8.22 6.50
C TRP A 158 -8.47 -8.50 5.06
N VAL A 159 -7.44 -9.31 4.85
CA VAL A 159 -7.05 -9.78 3.51
C VAL A 159 -8.21 -10.53 2.84
N ASP A 160 -8.85 -11.46 3.53
CA ASP A 160 -10.00 -12.22 2.98
C ASP A 160 -11.18 -11.31 2.63
N THR A 161 -11.41 -10.24 3.40
CA THR A 161 -12.41 -9.20 3.09
C THR A 161 -12.10 -8.52 1.76
N LEU A 162 -10.85 -8.08 1.56
CA LEU A 162 -10.42 -7.41 0.33
C LEU A 162 -10.47 -8.35 -0.89
N GLN A 163 -9.99 -9.58 -0.73
CA GLN A 163 -10.08 -10.62 -1.77
C GLN A 163 -11.54 -10.91 -2.14
N THR A 164 -12.42 -11.02 -1.14
CA THR A 164 -13.83 -11.29 -1.33
C THR A 164 -14.53 -10.14 -2.05
N TYR A 165 -14.24 -8.89 -1.65
CA TYR A 165 -14.78 -7.71 -2.30
C TYR A 165 -14.36 -7.63 -3.78
N TRP A 166 -13.06 -7.70 -4.04
CA TRP A 166 -12.51 -7.52 -5.39
C TRP A 166 -12.99 -8.62 -6.35
N LEU A 167 -12.88 -9.89 -5.93
CA LEU A 167 -13.29 -11.03 -6.74
C LEU A 167 -14.80 -11.30 -6.69
N ARG A 168 -15.58 -10.43 -6.04
CA ARG A 168 -17.03 -10.52 -5.90
C ARG A 168 -17.51 -11.89 -5.35
N ARG A 169 -16.76 -12.43 -4.40
CA ARG A 169 -17.09 -13.68 -3.71
C ARG A 169 -18.21 -13.43 -2.67
N PRO A 170 -18.98 -14.45 -2.28
CA PRO A 170 -20.00 -14.30 -1.25
C PRO A 170 -19.39 -14.12 0.15
N GLY A 171 -20.18 -13.54 1.05
CA GLY A 171 -19.87 -13.45 2.48
C GLY A 171 -18.97 -12.27 2.87
N LEU A 172 -19.08 -11.14 2.17
CA LEU A 172 -18.30 -9.93 2.44
C LEU A 172 -18.60 -9.34 3.83
N VAL A 173 -19.89 -9.31 4.22
CA VAL A 173 -20.33 -8.70 5.47
C VAL A 173 -19.77 -9.45 6.67
N GLU A 174 -19.81 -10.78 6.63
CA GLU A 174 -19.29 -11.65 7.68
C GLU A 174 -17.77 -11.50 7.84
N LYS A 175 -17.04 -11.45 6.73
CA LYS A 175 -15.58 -11.28 6.74
C LYS A 175 -15.15 -9.90 7.26
N LEU A 176 -15.82 -8.84 6.81
CA LEU A 176 -15.56 -7.49 7.30
C LEU A 176 -15.89 -7.37 8.80
N THR A 177 -17.00 -7.97 9.23
CA THR A 177 -17.39 -8.00 10.66
C THR A 177 -16.31 -8.71 11.49
N ALA A 178 -15.78 -9.84 11.01
CA ALA A 178 -14.69 -10.54 11.67
C ALA A 178 -13.41 -9.69 11.72
N ALA A 179 -13.05 -8.99 10.63
CA ALA A 179 -11.90 -8.09 10.61
C ALA A 179 -12.03 -6.96 11.64
N VAL A 180 -13.22 -6.35 11.76
CA VAL A 180 -13.50 -5.31 12.77
C VAL A 180 -13.44 -5.88 14.20
N GLN A 181 -14.08 -7.02 14.45
CA GLN A 181 -14.09 -7.63 15.79
C GLN A 181 -12.69 -8.08 16.24
N MET A 182 -11.93 -8.69 15.33
CA MET A 182 -10.60 -9.20 15.65
C MET A 182 -9.55 -8.10 15.75
N SER A 183 -9.81 -6.91 15.20
CA SER A 183 -8.95 -5.72 15.35
C SER A 183 -9.29 -4.87 16.59
N ASP A 184 -10.24 -5.30 17.43
CA ASP A 184 -10.46 -4.67 18.73
C ASP A 184 -9.17 -4.76 19.58
N PRO A 185 -8.68 -3.65 20.17
CA PRO A 185 -7.49 -3.66 21.01
C PRO A 185 -7.53 -4.59 22.25
N ALA A 186 -8.71 -5.08 22.66
CA ALA A 186 -8.84 -6.10 23.70
C ALA A 186 -8.55 -7.52 23.18
N VAL A 187 -8.69 -7.73 21.87
CA VAL A 187 -8.53 -9.01 21.15
C VAL A 187 -7.17 -9.07 20.46
N ALA A 188 -6.83 -8.09 19.62
CA ALA A 188 -5.52 -7.99 18.96
C ALA A 188 -4.46 -7.55 19.98
N ARG A 189 -3.46 -8.40 20.19
CA ARG A 189 -2.45 -8.26 21.25
C ARG A 189 -1.01 -8.38 20.74
N ILE A 190 -0.80 -8.81 19.51
CA ILE A 190 0.53 -8.96 18.91
C ILE A 190 1.02 -7.60 18.39
N ALA A 191 0.19 -6.90 17.62
CA ALA A 191 0.47 -5.55 17.18
C ALA A 191 0.43 -4.57 18.36
N PRO A 192 1.40 -3.65 18.49
CA PRO A 192 1.33 -2.55 19.45
C PRO A 192 0.03 -1.75 19.27
N ARG A 193 -0.59 -1.36 20.38
CA ARG A 193 -1.92 -0.72 20.38
C ARG A 193 -1.93 0.59 19.58
N ASP A 194 -0.89 1.39 19.71
CA ASP A 194 -0.71 2.64 18.98
C ASP A 194 -0.58 2.41 17.47
N LEU A 195 0.16 1.37 17.05
CA LEU A 195 0.24 0.97 15.64
C LEU A 195 -1.12 0.47 15.12
N LEU A 196 -1.80 -0.38 15.89
CA LEU A 196 -3.12 -0.92 15.53
C LEU A 196 -4.14 0.20 15.32
N GLN A 197 -4.24 1.13 16.27
CA GLN A 197 -5.20 2.23 16.24
C GLN A 197 -4.81 3.32 15.22
N GLY A 198 -3.52 3.62 15.13
CA GLY A 198 -3.00 4.73 14.31
C GLY A 198 -2.90 4.42 12.81
N ILE A 199 -2.59 3.16 12.46
CA ILE A 199 -2.19 2.77 11.11
C ILE A 199 -3.01 1.60 10.55
N LEU A 200 -3.22 0.55 11.35
CA LEU A 200 -3.73 -0.73 10.81
C LEU A 200 -5.27 -0.82 10.77
N TYR A 201 -5.97 -0.24 11.75
CA TYR A 201 -7.42 -0.20 11.80
C TYR A 201 -8.07 0.84 10.87
N PRO A 202 -7.53 2.07 10.68
CA PRO A 202 -8.19 3.10 9.88
C PRO A 202 -8.62 2.67 8.46
N PRO A 203 -7.82 1.90 7.69
CA PRO A 203 -8.26 1.37 6.39
C PRO A 203 -9.49 0.45 6.47
N ILE A 204 -9.61 -0.35 7.54
CA ILE A 204 -10.78 -1.23 7.77
C ILE A 204 -12.03 -0.37 8.00
N ASN A 205 -11.91 0.66 8.83
CA ASN A 205 -13.01 1.59 9.10
C ASN A 205 -13.44 2.37 7.85
N LEU A 206 -12.47 2.88 7.08
CA LEU A 206 -12.73 3.55 5.81
C LEU A 206 -13.45 2.64 4.82
N PHE A 207 -13.01 1.39 4.72
CA PHE A 207 -13.64 0.41 3.85
C PHE A 207 -15.08 0.10 4.27
N TYR A 208 -15.37 0.05 5.58
CA TYR A 208 -16.74 -0.09 6.10
C TYR A 208 -17.67 1.05 5.62
N HIS A 209 -17.22 2.30 5.66
CA HIS A 209 -17.99 3.43 5.12
C HIS A 209 -18.14 3.34 3.60
N PHE A 210 -17.06 2.98 2.90
CA PHE A 210 -17.04 2.83 1.46
C PHE A 210 -18.05 1.78 0.94
N VAL A 211 -18.04 0.55 1.48
CA VAL A 211 -18.95 -0.51 1.00
C VAL A 211 -20.42 -0.24 1.30
N ARG A 212 -20.70 0.61 2.30
CA ARG A 212 -22.05 1.10 2.61
C ARG A 212 -22.48 2.30 1.76
N ARG A 213 -21.58 2.84 0.93
CA ARG A 213 -21.73 4.12 0.22
C ARG A 213 -22.16 5.24 1.17
N ASP A 214 -21.51 5.31 2.33
CA ASP A 214 -21.81 6.29 3.37
C ASP A 214 -21.30 7.69 2.99
N VAL A 215 -22.14 8.43 2.25
CA VAL A 215 -21.83 9.76 1.70
C VAL A 215 -21.46 10.76 2.79
N GLU A 216 -22.14 10.70 3.95
CA GLU A 216 -21.91 11.65 5.05
C GLU A 216 -20.77 11.20 5.97
N GLY A 217 -20.59 9.88 6.15
CA GLY A 217 -19.60 9.33 7.08
C GLY A 217 -18.20 9.12 6.52
N PHE A 218 -18.04 8.98 5.19
CA PHE A 218 -16.74 8.64 4.61
C PHE A 218 -15.67 9.73 4.83
N SER A 219 -15.97 10.99 4.47
CA SER A 219 -15.02 12.09 4.60
C SER A 219 -14.61 12.37 6.06
N PRO A 220 -15.53 12.41 7.05
CA PRO A 220 -15.15 12.50 8.46
C PRO A 220 -14.28 11.33 8.94
N ALA A 221 -14.56 10.10 8.48
CA ALA A 221 -13.73 8.94 8.81
C ALA A 221 -12.33 9.02 8.18
N LEU A 222 -12.21 9.60 6.98
CA LEU A 222 -10.93 9.87 6.33
C LEU A 222 -10.14 10.94 7.08
N GLU A 223 -10.78 12.04 7.45
CA GLU A 223 -10.15 13.09 8.27
C GLU A 223 -9.56 12.51 9.57
N GLU A 224 -10.33 11.68 10.27
CA GLU A 224 -9.87 11.01 11.49
C GLU A 224 -8.73 10.03 11.23
N ALA A 225 -8.80 9.24 10.14
CA ALA A 225 -7.71 8.35 9.76
C ALA A 225 -6.38 9.08 9.56
N LEU A 226 -6.40 10.26 8.94
CA LEU A 226 -5.19 11.08 8.74
C LEU A 226 -4.67 11.71 10.03
N LYS A 227 -5.57 12.14 10.93
CA LYS A 227 -5.20 12.60 12.27
C LYS A 227 -4.54 11.50 13.09
N LEU A 228 -5.08 10.29 13.04
CA LEU A 228 -4.52 9.11 13.70
C LEU A 228 -3.16 8.72 13.12
N HIS A 229 -3.02 8.73 11.80
CA HIS A 229 -1.73 8.52 11.11
C HIS A 229 -0.70 9.54 11.57
N ARG A 230 -1.04 10.84 11.55
CA ARG A 230 -0.16 11.91 12.07
C ARG A 230 0.22 11.67 13.52
N ALA A 231 -0.75 11.36 14.39
CA ALA A 231 -0.52 11.14 15.81
C ALA A 231 0.45 9.97 16.06
N TYR A 232 0.34 8.89 15.30
CA TYR A 232 1.25 7.74 15.39
C TYR A 232 2.69 8.12 15.02
N TRP A 233 2.88 8.84 13.90
CA TRP A 233 4.21 9.23 13.43
C TRP A 233 4.84 10.34 14.28
N THR A 234 4.04 11.18 14.94
CA THR A 234 4.57 12.20 15.87
C THR A 234 4.68 11.72 17.32
N LEU A 235 4.45 10.43 17.60
CA LEU A 235 4.47 9.92 18.99
C LEU A 235 5.87 9.98 19.61
N THR A 236 6.92 9.84 18.80
CA THR A 236 8.32 9.91 19.22
C THR A 236 9.16 10.69 18.20
N GLU A 237 10.29 11.24 18.63
CA GLU A 237 11.22 11.95 17.72
C GLU A 237 11.78 11.05 16.61
N GLU A 238 11.91 9.74 16.89
CA GLU A 238 12.36 8.75 15.92
C GLU A 238 11.33 8.56 14.80
N ARG A 239 10.06 8.30 15.16
CA ARG A 239 8.97 8.14 14.20
C ARG A 239 8.72 9.41 13.40
N GLN A 240 8.91 10.58 14.01
CA GLN A 240 8.67 11.85 13.34
C GLN A 240 9.61 12.07 12.16
N LYS A 241 10.79 11.42 12.17
CA LYS A 241 11.79 11.49 11.10
C LYS A 241 11.71 10.32 10.13
N ASP A 242 10.82 9.36 10.41
CA ASP A 242 10.69 8.15 9.61
C ASP A 242 9.92 8.45 8.33
N ILE A 243 10.54 8.15 7.20
CA ILE A 243 9.98 8.38 5.87
C ILE A 243 8.74 7.53 5.60
N ASP A 244 8.56 6.45 6.35
CA ASP A 244 7.37 5.61 6.29
C ASP A 244 6.09 6.37 6.63
N GLY A 245 6.22 7.48 7.37
CA GLY A 245 5.14 8.40 7.66
C GLY A 245 4.76 9.34 6.54
N ALA A 246 5.51 9.39 5.42
CA ALA A 246 5.29 10.34 4.33
C ALA A 246 3.90 10.22 3.69
N ILE A 247 3.39 8.99 3.55
CA ILE A 247 2.09 8.71 2.91
C ILE A 247 1.24 7.78 3.77
N ALA A 248 -0.07 8.02 3.79
CA ALA A 248 -1.03 7.11 4.42
C ALA A 248 -1.51 6.08 3.39
N LEU A 249 -0.67 5.10 3.05
CA LEU A 249 -0.87 4.18 1.91
C LEU A 249 -2.24 3.46 1.92
N GLY A 250 -2.65 2.93 3.08
CA GLY A 250 -3.95 2.27 3.24
C GLY A 250 -5.13 3.24 3.08
N PRO A 251 -5.19 4.35 3.84
CA PRO A 251 -6.21 5.39 3.63
C PRO A 251 -6.27 5.94 2.21
N LEU A 252 -5.11 6.16 1.57
CA LEU A 252 -5.01 6.61 0.18
C LEU A 252 -5.66 5.61 -0.78
N ALA A 253 -5.34 4.33 -0.67
CA ALA A 253 -5.95 3.31 -1.52
C ALA A 253 -7.49 3.25 -1.38
N ILE A 254 -8.02 3.34 -0.15
CA ILE A 254 -9.48 3.36 0.04
C ILE A 254 -10.10 4.67 -0.46
N ALA A 255 -9.42 5.81 -0.30
CA ALA A 255 -9.85 7.08 -0.86
C ALA A 255 -9.88 7.06 -2.40
N CYS A 256 -8.93 6.37 -3.04
CA CYS A 256 -8.93 6.13 -4.49
C CYS A 256 -10.20 5.41 -4.94
N TRP A 257 -10.55 4.29 -4.28
CA TRP A 257 -11.82 3.59 -4.57
C TRP A 257 -13.06 4.44 -4.29
N ALA A 258 -13.06 5.24 -3.22
CA ALA A 258 -14.16 6.12 -2.89
C ALA A 258 -14.34 7.22 -3.95
N TYR A 259 -13.24 7.83 -4.40
CA TYR A 259 -13.22 8.80 -5.50
C TYR A 259 -13.78 8.20 -6.79
N ASP A 260 -13.26 7.04 -7.21
CA ASP A 260 -13.74 6.31 -8.41
C ASP A 260 -15.23 5.88 -8.24
N GLY A 261 -15.64 5.59 -7.01
CA GLY A 261 -17.01 5.29 -6.58
C GLY A 261 -17.94 6.50 -6.44
N HIS A 262 -17.44 7.71 -6.74
CA HIS A 262 -18.12 9.01 -6.65
C HIS A 262 -18.61 9.37 -5.24
N LEU A 263 -17.92 8.90 -4.19
CA LEU A 263 -18.12 9.41 -2.84
C LEU A 263 -17.38 10.76 -2.70
N PRO A 264 -17.98 11.76 -2.03
CA PRO A 264 -17.30 13.02 -1.77
C PRO A 264 -16.04 12.81 -0.92
N ILE A 265 -14.93 13.37 -1.39
CA ILE A 265 -13.67 13.48 -0.66
C ILE A 265 -13.49 14.95 -0.29
N GLU A 266 -13.84 15.31 0.95
CA GLU A 266 -13.75 16.67 1.47
C GLU A 266 -12.52 16.87 2.37
N VAL A 267 -11.43 16.16 2.08
CA VAL A 267 -10.17 16.23 2.83
C VAL A 267 -9.02 16.42 1.87
N GLU A 268 -8.16 17.41 2.15
CA GLU A 268 -6.90 17.64 1.46
C GLU A 268 -5.75 17.39 2.43
N SER A 269 -4.71 16.68 2.00
CA SER A 269 -3.59 16.31 2.86
C SER A 269 -2.37 15.86 2.07
N ASP A 270 -1.19 16.26 2.52
CA ASP A 270 0.10 15.76 2.00
C ASP A 270 0.33 14.27 2.29
N TYR A 271 -0.48 13.63 3.15
CA TYR A 271 -0.48 12.16 3.30
C TYR A 271 -1.29 11.44 2.21
N LEU A 272 -2.09 12.20 1.45
CA LEU A 272 -2.96 11.74 0.37
C LEU A 272 -2.61 12.51 -0.92
N PRO A 273 -1.47 12.21 -1.57
CA PRO A 273 -1.03 12.97 -2.75
C PRO A 273 -2.15 13.07 -3.79
N GLN A 274 -2.57 14.30 -4.10
CA GLN A 274 -3.81 14.57 -4.83
C GLN A 274 -3.81 13.93 -6.22
N HIS A 275 -2.70 13.99 -6.94
CA HIS A 275 -2.59 13.44 -8.28
C HIS A 275 -2.59 11.90 -8.30
N LEU A 276 -2.11 11.25 -7.23
CA LEU A 276 -2.31 9.81 -7.04
C LEU A 276 -3.76 9.49 -6.71
N LEU A 277 -4.43 10.31 -5.89
CA LEU A 277 -5.82 10.09 -5.51
C LEU A 277 -6.76 10.28 -6.70
N GLN A 278 -6.57 11.32 -7.51
CA GLN A 278 -7.45 11.69 -8.63
C GLN A 278 -7.11 10.98 -9.93
N HIS A 279 -5.97 10.29 -9.95
CA HIS A 279 -5.54 9.45 -11.06
C HIS A 279 -5.16 10.22 -12.33
N ASP A 280 -4.52 11.38 -12.15
CA ASP A 280 -4.25 12.32 -13.26
C ASP A 280 -3.24 11.80 -14.28
N TRP A 281 -2.43 10.81 -13.91
CA TRP A 281 -1.38 10.21 -14.75
C TRP A 281 -1.78 8.86 -15.40
N LEU A 282 -3.06 8.46 -15.34
CA LEU A 282 -3.50 7.19 -15.92
C LEU A 282 -3.21 7.09 -17.42
N GLY A 283 -2.57 6.00 -17.83
CA GLY A 283 -2.34 5.70 -19.25
C GLY A 283 -1.17 6.43 -19.90
N GLU A 284 -0.49 7.31 -19.15
CA GLU A 284 0.76 7.95 -19.59
C GLU A 284 1.94 6.96 -19.63
N PHE A 285 1.82 5.83 -18.92
CA PHE A 285 2.84 4.79 -18.84
C PHE A 285 2.24 3.40 -19.10
N PRO A 286 2.97 2.47 -19.76
CA PRO A 286 2.53 1.09 -19.89
C PRO A 286 2.58 0.35 -18.54
N THR A 287 1.42 0.25 -17.89
CA THR A 287 1.20 -0.38 -16.56
C THR A 287 0.82 -1.85 -16.63
#